data_AF-A0A0L8H4C4-F1
#
_entry.id   AF-A0A0L8H4C4-F1
#
_cell.length_a   1.000
_cell.length_b   1.000
_cell.length_c   1.000
_cell.angle_alpha   90.00
_cell.angle_beta   90.00
_cell.angle_gamma   90.00
#
_symmetry.space_group_name_H-M   'P 1'
#
loop_
_entity.id
_entity.type
_entity.pdbx_description
1 polymer ?
#
loop_
_entity_poly.entity_id
_entity_poly.type
_entity_poly.pdbx_seq_one_letter_code
_entity_poly.pdbx_strand_id
1 'polypeptide(L)'
;MEEANILEITVGEEKNWGGKNLEILLHITEEASQKIPPNIRLAEDHKLYVVVEGRRPRCYLCNSEAHLKKDCPLAAKQKQQQQQQQKQLPNTPNRKTLLPTPPETLNVSHATE
;
A
#
# COMPACT_ATOMS: atom_id res chain seq x y z
N MET A 1 -4.92 30.25 16.68
CA MET A 1 -5.76 29.99 15.48
C MET A 1 -5.46 28.56 15.09
N GLU A 2 -6.45 27.68 15.06
CA GLU A 2 -6.22 26.28 14.67
C GLU A 2 -5.69 26.24 13.24
N GLU A 3 -4.56 25.55 13.05
CA GLU A 3 -3.88 25.48 11.75
C GLU A 3 -4.56 24.49 10.78
N ALA A 4 -5.44 23.62 11.29
CA ALA A 4 -6.24 22.68 10.51
C ALA A 4 -7.48 22.22 11.27
N ASN A 5 -8.60 22.09 10.54
CA ASN A 5 -9.84 21.49 11.02
C ASN A 5 -10.20 20.26 10.18
N ILE A 6 -10.49 19.14 10.85
CA ILE A 6 -10.97 17.93 10.18
C ILE A 6 -12.50 18.02 10.07
N LEU A 7 -13.01 17.99 8.85
CA LEU A 7 -14.44 18.05 8.56
C LEU A 7 -15.04 16.64 8.47
N GLU A 8 -14.34 15.72 7.81
CA GLU A 8 -14.81 14.36 7.56
C GLU A 8 -13.63 13.38 7.49
N ILE A 9 -13.87 12.15 7.95
CA ILE A 9 -12.93 11.02 7.80
C ILE A 9 -13.72 9.82 7.30
N THR A 10 -13.30 9.28 6.17
CA THR A 10 -13.92 8.11 5.54
C THR A 10 -12.88 7.03 5.30
N VAL A 11 -13.22 5.79 5.65
CA VAL A 11 -12.36 4.62 5.42
C VAL A 11 -12.96 3.78 4.30
N GLY A 12 -12.22 3.63 3.21
CA GLY A 12 -12.62 2.85 2.05
C GLY A 12 -11.83 1.55 1.89
N GLU A 13 -12.42 0.58 1.19
CA GLU A 13 -11.74 -0.61 0.71
C GLU A 13 -11.40 -0.44 -0.78
N GLU A 14 -10.11 -0.54 -1.12
CA GLU A 14 -9.63 -0.40 -2.49
C GLU A 14 -9.54 -1.79 -3.15
N LYS A 15 -10.27 -2.03 -4.25
CA LYS A 15 -10.29 -3.36 -4.89
C LYS A 15 -8.96 -3.78 -5.53
N ASN A 16 -8.09 -2.81 -5.84
CA ASN A 16 -6.87 -3.02 -6.61
C ASN A 16 -5.59 -3.01 -5.74
N TRP A 17 -5.71 -2.78 -4.43
CA TRP A 17 -4.57 -2.72 -3.53
C TRP A 17 -4.94 -3.42 -2.22
N GLY A 18 -4.05 -4.26 -1.67
CA GLY A 18 -4.30 -5.02 -0.44
C GLY A 18 -4.33 -4.18 0.84
N GLY A 19 -4.72 -2.90 0.77
CA GLY A 19 -4.73 -1.94 1.86
C GLY A 19 -6.06 -1.20 1.98
N LYS A 20 -6.18 -0.39 3.04
CA LYS A 20 -7.34 0.50 3.25
C LYS A 20 -7.04 1.88 2.69
N ASN A 21 -8.04 2.52 2.09
CA ASN A 21 -7.99 3.94 1.74
C ASN A 21 -8.54 4.75 2.92
N LEU A 22 -7.92 5.90 3.22
CA LEU A 22 -8.37 6.86 4.21
C LEU A 22 -8.53 8.21 3.52
N GLU A 23 -9.76 8.65 3.37
CA GLU A 23 -10.12 9.95 2.82
C GLU A 23 -10.41 10.92 3.96
N ILE A 24 -9.76 12.09 3.95
CA ILE A 24 -9.89 13.09 5.00
C ILE A 24 -10.20 14.43 4.36
N LEU A 25 -11.35 15.00 4.70
CA LEU A 25 -11.71 16.35 4.28
C LEU A 25 -11.22 17.35 5.33
N LEU A 26 -10.37 18.28 4.92
CA LEU A 26 -9.75 19.27 5.80
C LEU A 26 -10.14 20.68 5.39
N HIS A 27 -10.40 21.53 6.37
CA HIS A 27 -10.39 22.98 6.20
C HIS A 27 -9.05 23.53 6.66
N ILE A 28 -8.20 23.90 5.69
CA ILE A 28 -6.84 24.41 5.88
C ILE A 28 -6.57 25.53 4.88
N THR A 29 -5.55 26.34 5.15
CA THR A 29 -5.06 27.31 4.16
C THR A 29 -4.26 26.61 3.05
N GLU A 30 -4.10 27.29 1.91
CA GLU A 30 -3.28 26.78 0.81
C GLU A 30 -1.82 26.54 1.26
N GLU A 31 -1.26 27.46 2.05
CA GLU A 31 0.11 27.35 2.56
C GLU A 31 0.28 26.16 3.49
N ALA A 32 -0.73 25.85 4.30
CA ALA A 32 -0.74 24.67 5.18
C ALA A 32 -0.81 23.36 4.37
N SER A 33 -1.57 23.33 3.28
CA SER A 33 -1.67 22.15 2.39
C SER A 33 -0.31 21.71 1.83
N GLN A 34 0.59 22.67 1.56
CA GLN A 34 1.93 22.39 1.03
C GLN A 34 2.88 21.77 2.07
N LYS A 35 2.58 21.94 3.36
CA LYS A 35 3.39 21.40 4.47
C LYS A 35 3.07 19.93 4.80
N ILE A 36 1.96 19.40 4.28
CA ILE A 36 1.58 18.00 4.49
C ILE A 36 2.65 17.10 3.85
N PRO A 37 3.24 16.12 4.57
CA PRO A 37 4.27 15.25 4.01
C PRO A 37 3.65 14.25 3.02
N PRO A 38 4.34 13.90 1.92
CA PRO A 38 3.82 12.96 0.91
C PRO A 38 3.80 11.49 1.39
N ASN A 39 4.49 11.19 2.49
CA ASN A 39 4.45 9.89 3.15
C ASN A 39 4.58 10.07 4.66
N ILE A 40 3.83 9.27 5.41
CA ILE A 40 3.88 9.21 6.87
C ILE A 40 4.37 7.80 7.25
N ARG A 41 5.43 7.74 8.07
CA ARG A 41 5.91 6.47 8.62
C ARG A 41 5.03 6.08 9.79
N LEU A 42 4.46 4.88 9.74
CA LEU A 42 3.70 4.27 10.81
C LEU A 42 4.59 3.27 11.57
N ALA A 43 4.03 2.60 12.58
CA ALA A 43 4.71 1.51 13.27
C ALA A 43 5.03 0.34 12.31
N GLU A 44 6.00 -0.49 12.70
CA GLU A 44 6.35 -1.74 11.99
C GLU A 44 6.73 -1.53 10.51
N ASP A 45 7.44 -0.44 10.21
CA ASP A 45 7.90 -0.08 8.86
C ASP A 45 6.80 0.10 7.80
N HIS A 46 5.54 0.23 8.23
CA HIS A 46 4.44 0.61 7.35
C HIS A 46 4.55 2.07 6.92
N LYS A 47 4.11 2.37 5.70
CA LYS A 47 4.08 3.72 5.14
C LYS A 47 2.68 4.06 4.64
N LEU A 48 2.15 5.18 5.10
CA LEU A 48 0.95 5.79 4.54
C LEU A 48 1.38 6.76 3.44
N TYR A 49 0.90 6.54 2.22
CA TYR A 49 1.07 7.48 1.11
C TYR A 49 -0.02 8.53 1.19
N VAL A 50 0.37 9.80 1.12
CA VAL A 50 -0.56 10.92 1.24
C VAL A 50 -0.67 11.63 -0.10
N VAL A 51 -1.89 11.74 -0.60
CA VAL A 51 -2.23 12.54 -1.77
C VAL A 51 -3.07 13.71 -1.28
N VAL A 52 -2.68 14.92 -1.67
CA VAL A 52 -3.42 16.15 -1.35
C VAL A 52 -3.96 16.69 -2.66
N GLU A 53 -5.28 16.85 -2.76
CA GLU A 53 -5.90 17.42 -3.96
C GLU A 53 -5.35 18.81 -4.27
N GLY A 54 -5.22 19.14 -5.56
CA GLY A 54 -4.65 20.42 -6.01
C GLY A 54 -3.13 20.55 -5.85
N ARG A 55 -2.46 19.65 -5.12
CA ARG A 55 -0.99 19.65 -5.01
C ARG A 55 -0.35 19.00 -6.24
N ARG A 56 0.78 19.56 -6.69
CA ARG A 56 1.58 18.96 -7.77
C ARG A 56 1.99 17.52 -7.40
N PRO A 57 1.86 16.56 -8.33
CA PRO A 57 2.18 15.18 -8.04
C PRO A 57 3.68 14.99 -7.83
N ARG A 58 4.03 14.09 -6.91
CA ARG A 58 5.42 13.78 -6.54
C ARG A 58 5.73 12.31 -6.81
N CYS A 59 6.99 12.01 -7.04
CA CYS A 59 7.48 10.65 -7.14
C CYS A 59 7.22 9.90 -5.83
N TYR A 60 6.35 8.89 -5.86
CA TYR A 60 6.07 8.04 -4.68
C TYR A 60 7.27 7.25 -4.15
N LEU A 61 8.38 7.21 -4.88
CA LEU A 61 9.60 6.52 -4.46
C LEU A 61 10.61 7.45 -3.77
N CYS A 62 10.83 8.66 -4.31
CA CYS A 62 11.88 9.57 -3.85
C CYS A 62 11.38 10.96 -3.43
N ASN A 63 10.07 11.22 -3.50
CA ASN A 63 9.40 12.49 -3.19
C ASN A 63 9.77 13.69 -4.07
N SER A 64 10.52 13.48 -5.16
CA SER A 64 10.82 14.53 -6.14
C SER A 64 9.56 14.99 -6.88
N GLU A 65 9.44 16.29 -7.15
CA GLU A 65 8.38 16.87 -8.00
C GLU A 65 8.69 16.78 -9.50
N ALA A 66 9.92 16.42 -9.87
CA ALA A 66 10.35 16.47 -11.27
C ALA A 66 9.82 15.31 -12.12
N HIS A 67 9.45 14.19 -11.49
CA HIS A 67 9.03 12.97 -12.16
C HIS A 67 8.06 12.14 -11.31
N LEU A 68 7.38 11.18 -11.94
CA LEU A 68 6.58 10.17 -11.24
C LEU A 68 7.38 8.87 -11.04
N LYS A 69 6.89 7.96 -10.18
CA LYS A 69 7.57 6.68 -9.88
C LYS A 69 8.01 5.91 -11.13
N LYS A 70 7.20 5.96 -12.20
CA LYS A 70 7.48 5.28 -13.48
C LYS A 70 8.78 5.76 -14.15
N ASP A 71 9.15 7.03 -13.96
CA ASP A 71 10.33 7.67 -14.54
C ASP A 71 11.43 7.89 -13.47
N CYS A 72 11.28 7.28 -12.29
CA CYS A 72 12.21 7.48 -11.20
C CYS A 72 13.53 6.77 -11.47
N PRO A 73 14.68 7.47 -11.46
CA PRO A 73 15.99 6.86 -11.70
C PRO A 73 16.35 5.81 -10.64
N LEU A 74 15.76 5.90 -9.44
CA LEU A 74 15.95 4.91 -8.38
C LEU A 74 15.11 3.64 -8.58
N ALA A 75 14.02 3.70 -9.35
CA ALA A 75 13.17 2.54 -9.60
C ALA A 75 13.91 1.46 -10.42
N ALA A 76 14.81 1.87 -11.31
CA ALA A 76 15.66 0.95 -12.07
C ALA A 76 16.60 0.14 -11.15
N LYS A 77 17.12 0.75 -10.08
CA LYS A 77 18.03 0.08 -9.12
C LYS A 77 17.30 -0.96 -8.26
N GLN A 78 16.04 -0.71 -7.88
CA GLN A 78 15.26 -1.65 -7.07
C GLN A 78 14.91 -2.94 -7.83
N LYS A 79 14.59 -2.84 -9.13
CA LYS A 79 14.32 -4.03 -9.96
C LYS A 79 15.54 -4.95 -10.06
N GLN A 80 16.74 -4.39 -10.16
CA GLN A 80 17.98 -5.17 -10.23
C GLN A 80 18.27 -5.92 -8.91
N GLN A 81 18.05 -5.29 -7.75
CA GLN A 81 18.25 -5.93 -6.45
C GLN A 81 17.24 -7.07 -6.20
N GLN A 82 15.97 -6.89 -6.58
CA GLN A 82 14.96 -7.96 -6.45
C GLN A 82 15.28 -9.16 -7.35
N GLN A 83 15.77 -8.95 -8.57
CA GLN A 83 16.20 -10.03 -9.47
C GLN A 83 17.42 -10.79 -8.93
N GLN A 84 18.33 -10.13 -8.20
CA GLN A 84 19.48 -10.80 -7.58
C GLN A 84 19.10 -11.63 -6.35
N GLN A 85 18.09 -11.23 -5.57
CA GLN A 85 17.59 -12.03 -4.45
C GLN A 85 16.83 -13.29 -4.92
N GLN A 86 16.13 -13.24 -6.06
CA GLN A 86 15.49 -14.44 -6.63
C GLN A 86 16.48 -15.50 -7.13
N LYS A 87 17.74 -15.13 -7.41
CA LYS A 87 18.81 -16.08 -7.79
C LYS A 87 19.47 -16.80 -6.61
N GLN A 88 19.07 -16.51 -5.37
CA GLN A 88 19.64 -17.12 -4.15
C GLN A 88 18.66 -18.04 -3.39
N LEU A 89 17.51 -18.44 -3.98
CA LEU A 89 16.83 -19.61 -3.42
C LEU A 89 17.71 -20.86 -3.66
N PRO A 90 18.01 -21.65 -2.61
CA PRO A 90 18.70 -22.91 -2.80
C PRO A 90 17.87 -23.80 -3.71
N ASN A 91 18.48 -24.33 -4.78
CA ASN A 91 17.94 -25.48 -5.50
C ASN A 91 17.91 -26.69 -4.55
N THR A 92 16.85 -26.83 -3.76
CA THR A 92 16.53 -28.12 -3.13
C THR A 92 15.78 -28.95 -4.17
N PRO A 93 16.32 -30.09 -4.65
CA PRO A 93 15.55 -30.98 -5.49
C PRO A 93 14.51 -31.65 -4.61
N ASN A 94 13.27 -31.69 -5.10
CA ASN A 94 12.21 -32.58 -4.64
C ASN A 94 11.47 -32.16 -3.34
N ARG A 95 10.53 -31.22 -3.47
CA ARG A 95 9.31 -31.29 -2.67
C ARG A 95 8.13 -31.24 -3.62
N LYS A 96 7.56 -32.42 -3.90
CA LYS A 96 6.22 -32.57 -4.48
C LYS A 96 5.32 -31.55 -3.78
N THR A 97 4.71 -30.66 -4.56
CA THR A 97 3.66 -29.75 -4.14
C THR A 97 2.52 -30.57 -3.59
N LEU A 98 2.52 -30.81 -2.27
CA LEU A 98 1.32 -31.18 -1.56
C LEU A 98 0.46 -29.92 -1.54
N LEU A 99 -0.46 -29.84 -2.50
CA LEU A 99 -1.61 -28.95 -2.35
C LEU A 99 -2.24 -29.28 -0.98
N PRO A 100 -2.58 -28.28 -0.14
CA PRO A 100 -3.47 -28.56 0.97
C PRO A 100 -4.77 -29.10 0.37
N THR A 101 -5.11 -30.34 0.69
CA THR A 101 -6.45 -30.86 0.42
C THR A 101 -7.44 -29.95 1.15
N PRO A 102 -8.51 -29.49 0.47
CA PRO A 102 -9.57 -28.77 1.15
C PRO A 102 -10.12 -29.64 2.29
N PRO A 103 -10.48 -29.05 3.45
CA PRO A 103 -11.18 -29.81 4.47
C PRO A 103 -12.50 -30.32 3.89
N GLU A 104 -12.78 -31.62 4.02
CA GLU A 104 -14.08 -32.18 3.67
C GLU A 104 -15.17 -31.46 4.47
N THR A 105 -16.10 -30.82 3.75
CA THR A 105 -17.33 -30.31 4.33
C THR A 105 -18.14 -31.50 4.85
N LEU A 106 -18.25 -31.63 6.17
CA LEU A 106 -19.21 -32.52 6.80
C LEU A 106 -20.62 -32.07 6.40
N ASN A 107 -21.20 -32.81 5.46
CA ASN A 107 -22.57 -32.65 5.01
C ASN A 107 -23.48 -33.23 6.10
N VAL A 108 -23.97 -32.40 7.02
CA VAL A 108 -25.02 -32.82 7.96
C VAL A 108 -26.35 -32.64 7.26
N SER A 109 -26.74 -33.67 6.50
CA SER A 109 -28.11 -33.90 6.06
C SER A 109 -29.02 -34.15 7.26
N HIS A 110 -30.20 -33.52 7.22
CA HIS A 110 -31.35 -33.72 8.09
C HIS A 110 -31.60 -35.19 8.48
N ALA A 111 -31.97 -35.41 9.75
CA ALA A 111 -32.86 -36.49 10.15
C ALA A 111 -33.82 -35.97 11.24
N THR A 112 -35.09 -36.03 10.89
CA THR A 112 -36.31 -35.86 11.68
C THR A 112 -36.35 -36.83 12.86
N GLU A 113 -36.89 -36.39 14.00
CA GLU A 113 -37.78 -37.16 14.89
C GLU A 113 -38.59 -36.19 15.77
#